data_AF-A0A819QKX8-F1
#
_entry.id   AF-A0A819QKX8-F1
#
_cell.length_a   1.000
_cell.length_b   1.000
_cell.length_c   1.000
_cell.angle_alpha   90.00
_cell.angle_beta   90.00
_cell.angle_gamma   90.00
#
_symmetry.space_group_name_H-M   'P 1'
#
loop_
_entity.id
_entity.type
_entity.pdbx_description
1 polymer ?
#
loop_
_entity_poly.entity_id
_entity_poly.type
_entity_poly.pdbx_seq_one_letter_code
_entity_poly.pdbx_strand_id
1 'polypeptide(L)' 'MPVREEDQPILNSIERFACSIVSTVDALVPMTAIAPIERIKLLIQYQSEMLKQGIIIRPYNGFNDCIMQIFRNEG' A
#
# COMPACT_ATOMS: atom_id res chain seq x y z
N MET A 1 15.16 18.83 38.61
CA MET A 1 14.45 18.01 39.61
C MET A 1 14.45 16.57 39.11
N PRO A 2 15.07 15.61 39.81
CA PRO A 2 15.08 14.22 39.38
C PRO A 2 13.68 13.61 39.58
N VAL A 3 13.17 12.95 38.54
CA VAL A 3 11.89 12.24 38.53
C VAL A 3 12.00 11.02 39.44
N ARG A 4 11.03 10.81 40.34
CA ARG A 4 10.99 9.74 41.35
C ARG A 4 10.89 8.36 40.66
N GLU A 5 11.67 7.38 41.13
CA GLU A 5 11.78 6.01 40.56
C GLU A 5 10.48 5.18 40.57
N GLU A 6 9.43 5.60 41.29
CA GLU A 6 8.15 4.87 41.34
C GLU A 6 7.26 5.06 40.10
N ASP A 7 7.44 6.12 39.30
CA ASP A 7 6.67 6.35 38.06
C ASP A 7 7.23 5.56 36.85
N GLN A 8 8.41 4.96 37.01
CA GLN A 8 9.15 4.25 35.95
C GLN A 8 8.37 3.12 35.26
N PRO A 9 7.67 2.19 35.95
CA PRO A 9 6.99 1.09 35.26
C PRO A 9 5.74 1.54 34.47
N ILE A 10 5.08 2.61 34.92
CA ILE A 10 3.90 3.20 34.27
C ILE A 10 4.34 4.00 33.04
N LEU A 11 5.38 4.83 33.19
CA LEU A 11 5.96 5.60 32.10
C LEU A 11 6.55 4.68 31.02
N ASN A 12 7.32 3.66 31.43
CA ASN A 12 7.85 2.65 30.51
C ASN A 12 6.75 1.86 29.79
N SER A 13 5.59 1.63 30.42
CA SER A 13 4.46 0.98 29.76
C SER A 13 3.82 1.90 28.72
N ILE A 14 3.57 3.17 29.06
CA ILE A 14 2.98 4.16 28.13
C ILE A 14 3.90 4.38 26.93
N GLU A 15 5.21 4.48 27.13
CA GLU A 15 6.20 4.61 26.04
C GLU A 15 6.21 3.38 25.13
N ARG A 16 6.10 2.17 25.70
CA ARG A 16 5.99 0.92 24.91
C ARG A 16 4.73 0.89 24.07
N PHE A 17 3.59 1.32 24.63
CA PHE A 17 2.34 1.41 23.87
C PHE A 17 2.45 2.45 22.74
N ALA A 18 2.98 3.64 23.00
CA ALA A 18 3.18 4.66 21.99
C ALA A 18 4.08 4.18 20.84
N CYS A 19 5.21 3.52 21.17
CA CYS A 19 6.12 2.94 20.19
C CYS A 19 5.45 1.84 19.34
N SER A 20 4.57 1.02 19.95
CA SER A 20 3.80 -0.01 19.23
C SER A 20 2.82 0.59 18.22
N ILE A 21 2.16 1.70 18.56
CA ILE A 21 1.21 2.37 17.66
C ILE A 21 1.94 2.93 16.44
N VAL A 22 3.05 3.63 16.63
CA VAL A 22 3.88 4.15 15.51
C VAL A 22 4.31 3.02 14.59
N SER A 23 4.81 1.92 15.17
CA SER A 23 5.26 0.74 14.40
C SER A 23 4.12 0.10 13.59
N THR A 24 2.90 0.07 14.12
CA THR A 24 1.74 -0.46 13.38
C THR A 24 1.32 0.44 12.22
N VAL A 25 1.39 1.76 12.41
CA VAL A 25 1.07 2.72 11.34
C VAL A 25 2.10 2.63 10.23
N ASP A 26 3.39 2.55 10.58
CA ASP A 26 4.49 2.41 9.62
C ASP A 26 4.36 1.14 8.77
N ALA A 27 3.83 0.05 9.34
CA ALA A 27 3.59 -1.19 8.60
C ALA A 27 2.36 -1.13 7.67
N LEU A 28 1.34 -0.33 8.01
CA LEU A 28 0.10 -0.27 7.24
C LEU A 28 0.21 0.61 5.98
N VAL A 29 0.92 1.73 6.08
CA VAL A 29 1.16 2.65 4.95
C VAL A 29 1.70 1.93 3.70
N PRO A 30 2.76 1.12 3.75
CA PRO A 30 3.30 0.46 2.56
C PRO A 30 2.30 -0.52 1.94
N MET A 31 1.45 -1.19 2.71
CA MET A 31 0.44 -2.09 2.15
C MET A 31 -0.55 -1.35 1.24
N THR A 32 -0.97 -0.15 1.65
CA THR A 32 -1.83 0.70 0.80
C THR A 32 -1.10 1.26 -0.43
N ALA A 33 0.20 1.56 -0.30
CA ALA A 33 1.02 2.04 -1.40
C ALA A 33 1.38 0.93 -2.42
N ILE A 34 1.48 -0.33 -1.98
CA ILE A 34 1.85 -1.48 -2.82
C ILE A 34 0.64 -2.03 -3.59
N ALA A 35 -0.56 -1.98 -3.01
CA ALA A 35 -1.80 -2.43 -3.65
C ALA A 35 -2.00 -1.98 -5.11
N PRO A 36 -1.78 -0.70 -5.50
CA PRO A 36 -1.90 -0.28 -6.90
C PRO A 36 -0.86 -0.93 -7.82
N ILE A 37 0.37 -1.15 -7.34
CA ILE A 37 1.45 -1.75 -8.15
C ILE A 37 1.12 -3.20 -8.48
N GLU A 38 0.62 -3.95 -7.50
CA GLU A 38 0.18 -5.33 -7.70
C GLU A 38 -1.00 -5.42 -8.66
N ARG A 39 -1.96 -4.47 -8.58
CA ARG A 39 -3.06 -4.37 -9.56
C ARG A 39 -2.53 -4.21 -10.98
N ILE A 40 -1.60 -3.28 -11.21
CA ILE A 40 -1.04 -3.03 -12.54
C ILE A 40 -0.29 -4.25 -13.05
N LYS A 41 0.47 -4.94 -12.18
CA LYS A 41 1.16 -6.19 -12.52
C LYS A 41 0.19 -7.25 -13.02
N LEU A 42 -0.92 -7.48 -12.32
CA LEU A 42 -1.93 -8.45 -12.72
C LEU A 42 -2.59 -8.09 -14.05
N LEU A 43 -2.89 -6.80 -14.29
CA LEU A 43 -3.50 -6.34 -15.55
C LEU A 43 -2.57 -6.52 -16.75
N ILE A 44 -1.29 -6.20 -16.61
CA ILE A 44 -0.30 -6.39 -17.70
C ILE A 44 -0.06 -7.89 -17.94
N GLN A 45 -0.05 -8.71 -16.89
CA GLN A 45 0.08 -10.16 -17.02
C GLN A 45 -1.16 -10.80 -17.68
N TYR A 46 -2.35 -10.27 -17.43
CA TYR A 46 -3.62 -10.85 -17.90
C TYR A 46 -4.12 -10.26 -19.24
N GLN A 47 -3.42 -9.28 -19.82
CA GLN A 47 -3.85 -8.56 -21.00
C GLN A 47 -4.17 -9.45 -22.22
N SER A 48 -3.47 -10.58 -22.38
CA SER A 48 -3.70 -11.52 -23.47
C SER A 48 -5.07 -12.19 -23.39
N GLU A 49 -5.53 -12.50 -22.18
CA GLU A 49 -6.85 -13.08 -21.93
C GLU A 49 -7.94 -12.02 -22.02
N MET A 50 -7.70 -10.82 -21.49
CA MET A 50 -8.65 -9.72 -21.61
C MET A 50 -8.84 -9.25 -23.07
N LEU A 51 -7.80 -9.36 -23.90
CA LEU A 51 -7.87 -9.09 -25.35
C LEU A 51 -8.72 -10.15 -26.06
N LYS A 52 -8.57 -11.44 -25.71
CA LYS A 52 -9.40 -12.53 -26.25
C LYS A 52 -10.88 -12.39 -25.86
N GLN A 53 -11.14 -11.92 -24.64
CA GLN A 53 -12.50 -11.67 -24.13
C GLN A 53 -13.12 -10.37 -24.67
N GLY A 54 -12.35 -9.54 -25.39
CA GLY A 54 -12.82 -8.26 -25.93
C GLY A 54 -13.05 -7.19 -24.86
N ILE A 55 -12.53 -7.39 -23.63
CA ILE A 55 -12.64 -6.42 -22.52
C ILE A 55 -11.71 -5.23 -22.77
N ILE A 56 -10.51 -5.48 -23.30
CA ILE A 56 -9.60 -4.44 -23.80
C ILE A 56 -9.46 -4.54 -25.31
N ILE A 57 -9.52 -3.38 -25.96
CA ILE A 57 -9.47 -3.25 -27.43
C ILE A 57 -8.02 -3.15 -27.92
N ARG A 58 -7.11 -2.63 -27.08
CA ARG A 58 -5.69 -2.44 -27.38
C ARG A 58 -4.84 -3.01 -26.24
N PRO A 59 -3.74 -3.71 -26.55
CA PRO A 59 -2.80 -4.19 -25.54
C PRO A 59 -2.09 -3.01 -24.88
N TYR A 60 -1.65 -3.19 -23.63
CA TYR A 60 -0.86 -2.18 -22.93
C TYR A 60 0.58 -2.18 -23.49
N ASN A 61 1.09 -1.02 -23.90
CA ASN A 61 2.45 -0.90 -24.44
C ASN A 61 3.53 -0.86 -23.35
N GLY A 62 3.13 -0.89 -22.08
CA GLY A 62 4.03 -0.90 -20.93
C GLY A 62 3.31 -0.49 -19.64
N PHE A 63 4.10 -0.35 -18.57
CA PHE A 63 3.60 -0.02 -17.23
C PHE A 63 2.89 1.34 -17.17
N ASN A 64 3.51 2.40 -17.70
CA ASN A 64 2.95 3.75 -17.67
C ASN A 64 1.68 3.88 -18.53
N ASP A 65 1.61 3.14 -19.64
CA ASP A 65 0.44 3.13 -20.53
C ASP A 65 -0.78 2.50 -19.83
N CYS A 66 -0.55 1.36 -19.16
CA CYS A 66 -1.58 0.71 -18.33
C CYS A 66 -2.10 1.65 -17.24
N ILE A 67 -1.22 2.33 -16.51
CA ILE A 67 -1.60 3.32 -15.49
C ILE A 67 -2.46 4.43 -16.09
N MET A 68 -2.01 5.05 -17.18
CA MET A 68 -2.72 6.16 -17.82
C MET A 68 -4.11 5.74 -18.29
N GLN A 69 -4.23 4.52 -18.82
CA GLN A 69 -5.48 3.97 -19.30
C GLN A 69 -6.45 3.66 -18.15
N ILE A 70 -5.94 3.14 -17.02
CA ILE A 70 -6.73 2.94 -15.80
C ILE A 70 -7.26 4.28 -15.27
N PHE A 71 -6.40 5.29 -15.09
CA PHE A 71 -6.83 6.62 -14.61
C PHE A 71 -7.87 7.27 -15.54
N ARG A 72 -7.78 7.04 -16.85
CA ARG A 72 -8.76 7.59 -17.82
C ARG A 72 -10.09 6.84 -17.82
N ASN A 73 -10.09 5.53 -17.56
CA ASN A 73 -11.26 4.68 -17.70
C ASN A 73 -12.00 4.44 -16.37
N GLU A 74 -11.26 4.33 -15.26
CA GLU A 74 -11.77 3.92 -13.95
C GLU A 74 -11.83 5.09 -12.96
N GLY A 75 -10.99 6.13 -13.13
CA GLY A 75 -10.89 7.29 -12.24
C GLY A 75 -9.75 7.19 -11.24
#